data_AF-A0AAN8LR94-F1
#
_entry.id   AF-A0AAN8LR94-F1
#
_cell.length_a   1.000
_cell.length_b   1.000
_cell.length_c   1.000
_cell.angle_alpha   90.00
_cell.angle_beta   90.00
_cell.angle_gamma   90.00
#
_symmetry.space_group_name_H-M   'P 1'
#
loop_
_entity.id
_entity.type
_entity.pdbx_description
1 polymer ?
#
loop_
_entity_poly.entity_id
_entity_poly.type
_entity_poly.pdbx_seq_one_letter_code
_entity_poly.pdbx_strand_id
1 'polypeptide(L)'
;MATLLMAACADLTTEHIKPILDHSAISQYFIGVTVLAMVPEIPEIFNGIQFALQNNISLSLEVGNCIAVQVCMIQIPLLILFNTFYDVGFVLLFSDLHLWASIFSVIVVNYIFMDGKSDYFQGTALVVVYLILLALYFFAPSPPAC
;
A
#
# COMPACT_ATOMS: atom_id res chain seq x y z
N MET A 1 8.64 22.34 8.80
CA MET A 1 9.35 21.50 9.80
C MET A 1 8.95 20.04 9.66
N ALA A 2 7.66 19.69 9.70
CA ALA A 2 7.20 18.29 9.58
C ALA A 2 7.75 17.54 8.34
N THR A 3 7.82 18.19 7.17
CA THR A 3 8.41 17.59 5.95
C THR A 3 9.89 17.25 6.09
N LEU A 4 10.67 18.10 6.76
CA LEU A 4 12.10 17.83 7.03
C LEU A 4 12.28 16.68 8.02
N LEU A 5 11.44 16.61 9.06
CA LEU A 5 11.46 15.49 9.99
C LEU A 5 11.06 14.18 9.31
N MET A 6 10.04 14.20 8.45
CA MET A 6 9.61 13.02 7.71
C MET A 6 10.70 12.52 6.75
N ALA A 7 11.40 13.45 6.08
CA ALA A 7 12.54 13.11 5.23
C ALA A 7 13.67 12.45 6.06
N ALA A 8 14.03 13.02 7.21
CA ALA A 8 15.03 12.44 8.10
C ALA A 8 14.63 11.04 8.62
N CYS A 9 13.36 10.85 8.97
CA CYS A 9 12.84 9.53 9.35
C CYS A 9 12.87 8.53 8.19
N ALA A 10 12.57 8.97 6.96
CA ALA A 10 12.63 8.12 5.78
C ALA A 10 14.07 7.67 5.47
N ASP A 11 15.05 8.57 5.61
CA ASP A 11 16.48 8.24 5.46
C ASP A 11 16.93 7.21 6.51
N LEU A 12 16.63 7.46 7.80
CA LEU A 12 16.94 6.54 8.90
C LEU A 12 16.29 5.16 8.69
N THR A 13 15.02 5.13 8.29
CA THR A 13 14.30 3.88 8.05
C THR A 13 14.93 3.09 6.91
N THR A 14 15.31 3.78 5.83
CA THR A 14 15.96 3.16 4.66
C THR A 14 17.34 2.60 5.00
N GLU A 15 18.09 3.26 5.88
CA GLU A 15 19.39 2.77 6.37
C GLU A 15 19.24 1.51 7.22
N HIS A 16 18.25 1.46 8.11
CA HIS A 16 18.02 0.31 8.99
C HIS A 16 17.36 -0.89 8.29
N ILE A 17 16.65 -0.69 7.18
CA ILE A 17 15.95 -1.80 6.51
C ILE A 17 16.88 -2.64 5.63
N LYS A 18 17.94 -2.06 5.05
CA LYS A 18 18.94 -2.77 4.23
C LYS A 18 19.52 -4.02 4.93
N PRO A 19 20.08 -3.93 6.15
CA PRO A 19 20.60 -5.11 6.85
C PRO A 19 19.49 -6.11 7.23
N ILE A 20 18.26 -5.66 7.44
CA ILE A 20 17.12 -6.56 7.73
C ILE A 20 16.75 -7.36 6.48
N LEU A 21 16.80 -6.75 5.29
CA LEU A 21 16.58 -7.45 4.03
C LEU A 21 17.68 -8.48 3.74
N ASP A 22 18.94 -8.17 4.04
CA ASP A 22 20.07 -9.09 3.80
C ASP A 22 20.14 -10.28 4.78
N HIS A 23 19.65 -10.10 6.02
CA HIS A 23 19.75 -11.10 7.08
C HIS A 23 18.44 -11.82 7.40
N SER A 24 17.31 -11.43 6.79
CA SER A 24 16.00 -12.04 7.05
C SER A 24 15.64 -13.09 6.01
N ALA A 25 14.97 -14.15 6.45
CA ALA A 25 14.35 -15.15 5.57
C ALA A 25 13.07 -14.64 4.89
N ILE A 26 12.67 -13.39 5.14
CA ILE A 26 11.43 -12.78 4.64
C ILE A 26 11.68 -12.09 3.31
N SER A 27 10.80 -12.32 2.32
CA SER A 27 10.87 -11.73 0.99
C SER A 27 10.89 -10.19 1.04
N GLN A 28 11.82 -9.58 0.30
CA GLN A 28 11.90 -8.12 0.12
C GLN A 28 10.59 -7.53 -0.44
N TYR A 29 9.90 -8.28 -1.31
CA TYR A 29 8.59 -7.88 -1.82
C TYR A 29 7.53 -7.79 -0.71
N PHE A 30 7.56 -8.70 0.26
CA PHE A 30 6.63 -8.68 1.39
C PHE A 30 6.86 -7.44 2.25
N ILE A 31 8.10 -7.17 2.65
CA ILE A 31 8.44 -6.02 3.50
C ILE A 31 8.12 -4.70 2.77
N GLY A 32 8.42 -4.62 1.48
CA GLY A 32 8.12 -3.46 0.65
C GLY A 32 6.62 -3.16 0.55
N VAL A 33 5.82 -4.15 0.16
CA VAL A 33 4.40 -3.95 -0.13
C VAL A 33 3.54 -3.88 1.14
N THR A 34 3.96 -4.50 2.25
CA THR A 34 3.17 -4.49 3.48
C THR A 34 3.66 -3.44 4.47
N VAL A 35 4.90 -3.57 4.94
CA VAL A 35 5.41 -2.73 6.03
C VAL A 35 5.73 -1.33 5.53
N LEU A 36 6.55 -1.22 4.49
CA LEU A 36 7.00 0.08 3.98
C LEU A 36 5.87 0.89 3.35
N ALA A 37 4.97 0.24 2.61
CA ALA A 37 3.81 0.91 2.03
C ALA A 37 2.79 1.35 3.08
N MET A 38 2.64 0.62 4.20
CA MET A 38 1.64 0.97 5.22
C MET A 38 2.04 2.18 6.07
N VAL A 39 3.31 2.31 6.44
CA VAL A 39 3.81 3.38 7.33
C VAL A 39 3.33 4.80 6.96
N PRO A 40 3.48 5.28 5.71
CA PRO A 40 3.05 6.63 5.34
C PRO A 40 1.52 6.79 5.37
N GLU A 41 0.77 5.71 5.17
CA GLU A 41 -0.70 5.70 5.07
C GLU A 41 -1.38 5.60 6.44
N ILE A 42 -0.66 5.19 7.48
CA ILE A 42 -1.20 5.00 8.85
C ILE A 42 -1.99 6.22 9.36
N PRO A 43 -1.47 7.47 9.30
CA PRO A 43 -2.19 8.63 9.80
C PRO A 43 -3.55 8.86 9.11
N GLU A 44 -3.61 8.56 7.81
CA GLU A 44 -4.82 8.74 7.01
C GLU A 44 -5.83 7.62 7.25
N ILE A 45 -5.35 6.39 7.44
CA ILE A 45 -6.17 5.26 7.91
C ILE A 45 -6.80 5.59 9.27
N PHE A 46 -6.02 6.14 10.21
CA PHE A 46 -6.53 6.56 11.51
C PHE A 46 -7.63 7.63 11.39
N ASN A 47 -7.41 8.64 10.54
CA ASN A 47 -8.43 9.66 10.26
C ASN A 47 -9.69 9.04 9.63
N GLY A 48 -9.53 8.12 8.69
CA GLY A 48 -10.62 7.37 8.07
C GLY A 48 -11.45 6.58 9.09
N ILE A 49 -10.79 5.89 10.03
CA ILE A 49 -11.46 5.17 11.13
C ILE A 49 -12.20 6.15 12.03
N GLN A 50 -11.59 7.29 12.35
CA GLN A 50 -12.22 8.30 13.18
C GLN A 50 -13.50 8.87 12.53
N PHE A 51 -13.49 9.12 11.22
CA PHE A 51 -14.70 9.53 10.49
C PHE A 51 -15.78 8.44 10.47
N ALA A 52 -15.39 7.16 10.34
CA ALA A 52 -16.33 6.05 10.43
C ALA A 52 -16.98 5.96 11.83
N LEU A 53 -16.21 6.15 12.90
CA LEU A 53 -16.72 6.18 14.29
C LEU A 53 -17.66 7.36 14.55
N GLN A 54 -17.50 8.46 13.81
CA GLN A 54 -18.40 9.62 13.85
C GLN A 54 -19.68 9.42 13.01
N ASN A 55 -20.00 8.19 12.59
CA ASN A 55 -21.10 7.84 11.69
C ASN A 55 -21.00 8.50 10.31
N ASN A 56 -19.81 8.93 9.88
CA ASN A 56 -19.59 9.49 8.56
C ASN A 56 -18.78 8.53 7.68
N ILE A 57 -19.45 7.43 7.31
CA ILE A 57 -18.84 6.35 6.52
C ILE A 57 -18.52 6.83 5.11
N SER A 58 -19.35 7.71 4.52
CA SER A 58 -19.10 8.27 3.19
C SER A 58 -17.77 9.03 3.12
N LEU A 59 -17.45 9.85 4.13
CA LEU A 59 -16.15 10.53 4.20
C LEU A 59 -14.99 9.54 4.39
N SER A 60 -15.17 8.51 5.22
CA SER A 60 -14.15 7.47 5.42
C SER A 60 -13.79 6.75 4.12
N LEU A 61 -14.82 6.41 3.32
CA LEU A 61 -14.66 5.78 2.02
C LEU A 61 -14.04 6.72 0.98
N GLU A 62 -14.42 7.99 1.00
CA GLU A 62 -13.85 9.01 0.10
C GLU A 62 -12.35 9.19 0.37
N VAL A 63 -11.94 9.28 1.64
CA VAL A 63 -10.51 9.34 2.02
C VAL A 63 -9.76 8.13 1.49
N GLY A 64 -10.26 6.91 1.73
CA GLY A 64 -9.61 5.69 1.26
C GLY A 64 -9.46 5.60 -0.26
N ASN A 65 -10.50 6.01 -1.01
CA ASN A 65 -10.45 6.00 -2.47
C ASN A 65 -9.51 7.07 -3.03
N CYS A 66 -9.49 8.26 -2.43
CA CYS A 66 -8.59 9.35 -2.82
C CYS A 66 -7.12 8.96 -2.67
N ILE A 67 -6.76 8.27 -1.58
CA ILE A 67 -5.40 7.77 -1.34
C ILE A 67 -4.96 6.84 -2.47
N ALA A 68 -5.77 5.82 -2.77
CA ALA A 68 -5.46 4.85 -3.82
C ALA A 68 -5.27 5.53 -5.19
N VAL A 69 -6.14 6.48 -5.53
CA VAL A 69 -6.06 7.23 -6.79
C VAL A 69 -4.83 8.15 -6.80
N GLN A 70 -4.47 8.80 -5.69
CA GLN A 70 -3.32 9.68 -5.60
C GLN A 70 -2.00 8.92 -5.79
N VAL A 71 -1.86 7.75 -5.16
CA VAL A 71 -0.67 6.90 -5.34
C VAL A 71 -0.56 6.47 -6.81
N CYS A 72 -1.65 6.00 -7.42
CA CYS A 72 -1.66 5.48 -8.79
C CYS A 72 -1.50 6.56 -9.87
N MET A 73 -2.21 7.69 -9.76
CA MET A 73 -2.26 8.72 -10.80
C MET A 73 -1.26 9.85 -10.62
N ILE A 74 -0.69 10.03 -9.42
CA ILE A 74 0.23 11.14 -9.15
C ILE A 74 1.60 10.60 -8.72
N GLN A 75 1.65 9.78 -7.68
CA GLN A 75 2.95 9.40 -7.08
C GLN A 75 3.80 8.52 -8.01
N ILE A 76 3.20 7.46 -8.57
CA ILE A 76 3.88 6.58 -9.53
C ILE A 76 4.39 7.32 -10.77
N PRO A 77 3.57 8.10 -11.51
CA PRO A 77 4.06 8.79 -12.70
C PRO A 77 5.11 9.87 -12.38
N LEU A 78 5.00 10.52 -11.22
CA LEU A 78 6.01 11.47 -10.77
C LEU A 78 7.35 10.76 -10.51
N LEU A 79 7.35 9.56 -9.92
CA LEU A 79 8.57 8.76 -9.76
C LEU A 79 9.20 8.38 -11.11
N ILE A 80 8.41 7.98 -12.10
CA ILE A 80 8.90 7.65 -13.46
C ILE A 80 9.48 8.90 -14.15
N LEU A 81 8.81 10.05 -13.99
CA LEU A 81 9.31 11.32 -14.51
C LEU A 81 10.65 11.69 -13.88
N PHE A 82 10.76 11.58 -12.55
CA PHE A 82 12.01 11.82 -11.82
C PHE A 82 13.13 10.87 -12.27
N ASN A 83 12.82 9.59 -12.48
CA ASN A 83 13.77 8.61 -12.99
C ASN A 83 14.32 8.99 -14.38
N THR A 84 13.54 9.70 -15.19
CA THR A 84 13.97 10.18 -16.51
C THR A 84 15.02 11.31 -16.41
N PHE A 85 14.97 12.13 -15.36
CA PHE A 85 15.94 13.21 -15.13
C PHE A 85 17.15 12.77 -14.31
N TYR A 86 16.95 11.84 -13.37
CA TYR A 86 17.98 11.31 -12.49
C TYR A 86 17.80 9.78 -12.44
N ASP A 87 18.77 9.04 -12.96
CA ASP A 87 18.66 7.58 -13.07
C ASP A 87 18.71 6.94 -11.67
N VAL A 88 17.54 6.77 -11.07
CA VAL A 88 17.33 6.09 -9.79
C VAL A 88 17.02 4.61 -9.99
N GLY A 89 17.05 4.11 -11.23
CA GLY A 89 16.77 2.71 -11.57
C GLY A 89 15.32 2.27 -11.32
N PHE A 90 14.37 3.20 -11.21
CA PHE A 90 12.96 2.85 -10.98
C PHE A 90 12.26 2.48 -12.29
N VAL A 91 11.87 1.21 -12.41
CA VAL A 91 11.06 0.71 -13.53
C VAL A 91 9.71 0.25 -13.00
N LEU A 92 8.62 0.63 -13.68
CA LEU A 92 7.28 0.15 -13.38
C LEU A 92 7.09 -1.30 -13.86
N LEU A 93 7.89 -2.22 -13.33
CA LEU A 93 7.79 -3.65 -13.62
C LEU A 93 7.15 -4.36 -12.42
N PHE A 94 5.86 -4.66 -12.53
CA PHE A 94 5.18 -5.49 -11.55
C PHE A 94 5.36 -6.96 -11.90
N SER A 95 5.70 -7.79 -10.91
CA SER A 95 5.59 -9.25 -11.05
C SER A 95 4.13 -9.64 -11.25
N ASP A 96 3.88 -10.74 -11.97
CA ASP A 96 2.54 -11.24 -12.27
C ASP A 96 1.65 -11.32 -11.02
N LEU A 97 2.22 -11.73 -9.89
CA LEU A 97 1.52 -11.82 -8.61
C LEU A 97 1.02 -10.46 -8.12
N HIS A 98 1.84 -9.41 -8.20
CA HIS A 98 1.45 -8.06 -7.79
C HIS A 98 0.36 -7.48 -8.72
N LEU A 99 0.49 -7.73 -10.02
CA LEU A 99 -0.50 -7.30 -11.01
C LEU A 99 -1.87 -7.91 -10.74
N TRP A 100 -1.94 -9.24 -10.61
CA TRP A 100 -3.20 -9.95 -10.36
C TRP A 100 -3.79 -9.61 -8.99
N ALA A 101 -2.98 -9.49 -7.94
CA ALA A 101 -3.43 -9.10 -6.62
C ALA A 101 -4.02 -7.68 -6.61
N SER A 102 -3.42 -6.73 -7.33
CA SER A 102 -3.93 -5.37 -7.46
C SER A 102 -5.27 -5.33 -8.18
N ILE A 103 -5.38 -5.98 -9.34
CA ILE A 103 -6.62 -6.05 -10.12
C ILE A 103 -7.74 -6.69 -9.28
N PHE A 104 -7.44 -7.80 -8.62
CA PHE A 104 -8.40 -8.48 -7.75
C PHE A 104 -8.89 -7.58 -6.61
N SER A 105 -7.98 -6.87 -5.95
CA SER A 105 -8.32 -5.93 -4.87
C SER A 105 -9.27 -4.83 -5.34
N VAL A 106 -8.97 -4.20 -6.50
CA VAL A 106 -9.83 -3.14 -7.06
C VAL A 106 -11.23 -3.67 -7.39
N ILE A 107 -11.36 -4.87 -7.95
CA ILE A 107 -12.65 -5.49 -8.26
C ILE A 107 -13.45 -5.75 -6.98
N VAL A 108 -12.83 -6.36 -5.97
CA VAL A 108 -13.50 -6.69 -4.69
C VAL A 108 -13.99 -5.42 -3.99
N VAL A 109 -13.14 -4.40 -3.92
CA VAL A 109 -13.46 -3.11 -3.31
C VAL A 109 -14.63 -2.43 -4.04
N ASN A 110 -14.59 -2.36 -5.38
CA ASN A 110 -15.68 -1.78 -6.16
C ASN A 110 -16.98 -2.57 -6.02
N TYR A 111 -16.91 -3.90 -6.00
CA TYR A 111 -18.08 -4.76 -5.85
C TYR A 111 -18.77 -4.55 -4.50
N ILE A 112 -18.01 -4.50 -3.41
CA ILE A 112 -18.56 -4.29 -2.06
C ILE A 112 -19.20 -2.90 -1.93
N PHE A 113 -18.64 -1.88 -2.59
CA PHE A 113 -19.18 -0.52 -2.53
C PHE A 113 -20.34 -0.26 -3.50
N MET A 114 -20.62 -1.17 -4.43
CA MET A 114 -21.68 -0.99 -5.43
C MET A 114 -23.08 -0.90 -4.81
N ASP A 115 -23.29 -1.55 -3.65
CA ASP A 115 -24.57 -1.53 -2.93
C ASP A 115 -24.83 -0.20 -2.19
N GLY A 116 -23.85 0.72 -2.14
CA GLY A 116 -23.99 2.06 -1.55
C GLY A 116 -24.25 2.08 -0.03
N LYS A 117 -24.22 0.92 0.62
CA LYS A 117 -24.31 0.74 2.07
C LYS A 117 -23.07 0.01 2.55
N SER A 118 -22.63 0.33 3.76
CA SER A 118 -21.48 -0.30 4.40
C SER A 118 -21.92 -0.95 5.70
N ASP A 119 -21.92 -2.29 5.71
CA ASP A 119 -22.24 -3.10 6.88
C ASP A 119 -20.95 -3.62 7.54
N TYR A 120 -21.02 -3.90 8.85
CA TYR A 120 -19.90 -4.50 9.59
C TYR A 120 -19.40 -5.81 8.95
N PHE A 121 -20.31 -6.58 8.34
CA PHE A 121 -19.96 -7.79 7.62
C PHE A 121 -19.12 -7.51 6.37
N GLN A 122 -19.46 -6.49 5.58
CA GLN A 122 -18.70 -6.09 4.39
C GLN A 122 -17.29 -5.60 4.78
N GLY A 123 -17.20 -4.79 5.84
CA GLY A 123 -15.90 -4.34 6.37
C GLY A 123 -15.03 -5.50 6.86
N THR A 124 -15.63 -6.47 7.56
CA THR A 124 -14.90 -7.67 8.02
C THR A 124 -14.43 -8.52 6.84
N ALA A 125 -15.23 -8.66 5.79
CA ALA A 125 -14.85 -9.37 4.58
C ALA A 125 -13.63 -8.72 3.89
N LEU A 126 -13.57 -7.38 3.81
CA LEU A 126 -12.41 -6.64 3.29
C LEU A 126 -11.13 -6.92 4.10
N VAL A 127 -11.22 -6.93 5.42
CA VAL A 127 -10.09 -7.26 6.30
C VAL A 127 -9.62 -8.70 6.08
N VAL A 128 -10.55 -9.66 5.94
CA VAL A 128 -10.21 -11.06 5.66
C VAL A 128 -9.50 -11.20 4.31
N VAL A 129 -9.99 -10.52 3.26
CA VAL A 129 -9.33 -10.51 1.94
C VAL A 129 -7.92 -9.93 2.04
N TYR A 130 -7.73 -8.84 2.78
CA TYR A 130 -6.40 -8.27 3.02
C TYR A 130 -5.46 -9.26 3.73
N LEU A 131 -5.94 -9.99 4.75
CA LEU A 131 -5.15 -11.00 5.44
C LEU A 131 -4.78 -12.19 4.53
N ILE A 132 -5.67 -12.60 3.63
CA ILE A 132 -5.39 -13.64 2.63
C ILE A 132 -4.30 -13.17 1.66
N LEU A 133 -4.39 -11.92 1.17
CA LEU A 133 -3.34 -11.33 0.32
C LEU A 133 -2.01 -11.21 1.07
N LEU A 134 -2.04 -10.85 2.35
CA LEU A 134 -0.85 -10.77 3.20
C LEU A 134 -0.20 -12.16 3.37
N ALA A 135 -1.00 -13.20 3.60
CA ALA A 135 -0.52 -14.57 3.63
C ALA A 135 0.04 -15.02 2.26
N LEU A 136 -0.61 -14.65 1.15
CA LEU A 136 -0.11 -14.90 -0.21
C LEU A 136 1.29 -14.29 -0.40
N TYR A 137 1.49 -13.04 -0.02
CA TYR A 137 2.81 -12.38 -0.11
C TYR A 137 3.86 -12.97 0.83
N PHE A 138 3.44 -13.51 1.98
CA PHE A 138 4.34 -14.15 2.92
C PHE A 138 4.84 -15.52 2.40
N PHE A 139 3.96 -16.29 1.75
CA PHE A 139 4.28 -17.60 1.18
C PHE A 139 4.78 -17.56 -0.27
N ALA A 140 4.61 -16.44 -0.97
CA ALA A 140 5.09 -16.28 -2.34
C ALA A 140 6.62 -16.38 -2.38
N PRO A 141 7.18 -17.36 -3.12
CA PRO A 141 8.62 -17.47 -3.28
C PRO A 141 9.13 -16.26 -4.06
N SER A 142 10.23 -15.66 -3.59
CA SER A 142 10.97 -14.68 -4.37
C SER A 142 11.42 -15.33 -5.69
N PRO A 143 11.12 -14.74 -6.86
CA PRO A 143 11.82 -15.15 -8.08
C PRO A 143 13.32 -14.97 -7.83
N PRO A 144 14.16 -15.94 -8.24
CA PRO A 144 15.61 -15.71 -8.23
C PRO A 144 15.89 -14.45 -9.03
N ALA A 145 16.72 -13.58 -8.45
CA ALA A 145 17.20 -12.33 -9.01
C ALA A 145 17.26 -12.31 -10.55
N CYS A 146 16.66 -11.27 -11.13
CA CYS A 146 17.23 -10.64 -12.32
C CYS A 146 17.88 -9.33 -11.85
#